data_AF-A0A2V6F9F3-F1
#
_entry.id   AF-A0A2V6F9F3-F1
#
_cell.length_a   1.000
_cell.length_b   1.000
_cell.length_c   1.000
_cell.angle_alpha   90.00
_cell.angle_beta   90.00
_cell.angle_gamma   90.00
#
_symmetry.space_group_name_H-M   'P 1'
#
loop_
_entity.id
_entity.type
_entity.pdbx_description
1 polymer ?
#
loop_
_entity_poly.entity_id
_entity_poly.type
_entity_poly.pdbx_seq_one_letter_code
_entity_poly.pdbx_strand_id
1 'polypeptide(L)'
;MSLPLDLVRLAVTRGCDYYDRDLGPRIPPLGEVPLSNTELAIALIVPSLRPSAREIRLAAALLGAPDVRADDAAALAVQENCADVVRYIALCGRRFEPENSPWQTLLDRLPDTKIDADRLPHPTRFVEMTGIDRGRVGVFTRWIRPRQPVAA
;
A
#
# COMPACT_ATOMS: atom_id res chain seq x y z
N MET A 1 16.39 10.75 23.33
CA MET A 1 16.61 10.69 21.87
C MET A 1 15.49 9.85 21.28
N SER A 2 14.51 10.47 20.60
CA SER A 2 13.51 9.74 19.84
C SER A 2 14.20 9.08 18.65
N LEU A 3 14.10 7.76 18.53
CA LEU A 3 14.54 7.06 17.33
C LEU A 3 13.76 7.60 16.12
N PRO A 4 14.37 7.66 14.92
CA PRO A 4 13.64 7.97 13.70
C PRO A 4 12.41 7.07 13.56
N LEU A 5 11.30 7.64 13.10
CA LEU A 5 10.06 6.89 12.88
C LEU A 5 10.31 5.79 11.83
N ASP A 6 10.12 4.52 12.23
CA ASP A 6 10.18 3.37 11.33
C ASP A 6 8.81 3.17 10.66
N LEU A 7 8.67 3.72 9.45
CA LEU A 7 7.43 3.65 8.66
C LEU A 7 7.02 2.22 8.32
N VAL A 8 7.99 1.31 8.11
CA VAL A 8 7.70 -0.10 7.79
C VAL A 8 7.08 -0.79 9.00
N ARG A 9 7.66 -0.58 10.19
CA ARG A 9 7.07 -1.11 11.42
C ARG A 9 5.71 -0.51 11.70
N LEU A 10 5.52 0.80 11.46
CA LEU A 10 4.19 1.42 11.59
C LEU A 10 3.17 0.80 10.62
N ALA A 11 3.54 0.49 9.37
CA ALA A 11 2.64 -0.19 8.45
C ALA A 11 2.28 -1.62 8.92
N VAL A 12 3.23 -2.32 9.53
CA VAL A 12 2.99 -3.64 10.13
C VAL A 12 2.05 -3.54 11.33
N THR A 13 2.22 -2.55 12.22
CA THR A 13 1.28 -2.35 13.34
C THR A 13 -0.13 -1.95 12.86
N ARG A 14 -0.24 -1.37 11.66
CA ARG A 14 -1.50 -1.11 10.96
C ARG A 14 -2.10 -2.32 10.24
N GLY A 15 -1.49 -3.50 10.37
CA GLY A 15 -2.03 -4.76 9.85
C GLY A 15 -1.38 -5.25 8.54
N CYS A 16 -0.29 -4.64 8.09
CA CYS A 16 0.48 -5.12 6.92
C CYS A 16 1.48 -6.24 7.28
N ASP A 17 1.10 -7.16 8.15
CA ASP A 17 1.97 -8.19 8.74
C ASP A 17 2.39 -9.31 7.78
N TYR A 18 1.84 -9.35 6.56
CA TYR A 18 2.31 -10.22 5.48
C TYR A 18 3.82 -10.07 5.23
N TYR A 19 4.37 -8.92 5.59
CA TYR A 19 5.78 -8.54 5.42
C TYR A 19 6.60 -8.64 6.72
N ASP A 20 6.03 -9.11 7.83
CA ASP A 20 6.65 -9.13 9.16
C ASP A 20 7.77 -10.18 9.28
N ARG A 21 7.74 -11.26 8.48
CA ARG A 21 8.71 -12.38 8.58
C ARG A 21 10.17 -11.97 8.43
N ASP A 22 10.46 -10.86 7.77
CA ASP A 22 11.81 -10.36 7.54
C ASP A 22 12.23 -9.26 8.53
N LEU A 23 11.32 -8.85 9.41
CA LEU A 23 11.60 -7.84 10.43
C LEU A 23 12.13 -8.55 11.68
N GLY A 24 13.37 -8.23 12.07
CA GLY A 24 13.93 -8.62 13.36
C GLY A 24 13.03 -8.20 14.55
N PRO A 25 13.42 -8.51 15.79
CA PRO A 25 12.54 -8.46 16.97
C PRO A 25 11.66 -7.21 17.03
N ARG A 26 10.37 -7.41 17.32
CA ARG A 26 9.37 -6.34 17.43
C ARG A 26 9.83 -5.34 18.50
N ILE A 27 10.22 -4.15 18.07
CA ILE A 27 10.45 -3.04 18.99
C ILE A 27 9.06 -2.57 19.44
N PRO A 28 8.81 -2.44 20.76
CA PRO A 28 7.51 -2.01 21.27
C PRO A 28 7.11 -0.67 20.63
N PRO A 29 5.79 -0.42 20.49
CA PRO A 29 5.30 0.67 19.68
C PRO A 29 5.92 1.99 20.14
N LEU A 30 6.43 2.75 19.16
CA LEU A 30 6.47 4.20 19.28
C LEU A 30 5.04 4.61 19.67
N GLY A 31 4.88 5.50 20.66
CA GLY A 31 3.56 6.01 21.05
C GLY A 31 2.74 6.45 19.84
N GLU A 32 1.43 6.65 20.00
CA GLU A 32 0.52 6.91 18.88
C GLU A 32 1.11 7.88 17.85
N VAL A 33 1.38 7.35 16.64
CA VAL A 33 1.92 8.14 15.54
C VAL A 33 0.74 8.68 14.75
N PRO A 34 0.55 10.00 14.66
CA PRO A 34 -0.63 10.62 14.07
C PRO A 34 -0.54 10.66 12.53
N LEU A 35 -0.23 9.52 11.91
CA LEU A 35 -0.29 9.35 10.45
C LEU A 35 -1.52 8.50 10.10
N SER A 36 -2.35 9.01 9.21
CA SER A 36 -3.38 8.22 8.53
C SER A 36 -2.75 7.12 7.65
N ASN A 37 -3.54 6.13 7.23
CA ASN A 37 -3.08 5.13 6.27
C ASN A 37 -2.67 5.76 4.93
N THR A 38 -3.36 6.83 4.51
CA THR A 38 -3.00 7.62 3.32
C THR A 38 -1.62 8.25 3.47
N GLU A 39 -1.38 9.01 4.52
CA GLU A 39 -0.09 9.69 4.73
C GLU A 39 1.04 8.69 4.89
N LEU A 40 0.80 7.58 5.61
CA LEU A 40 1.78 6.51 5.75
C LEU A 40 2.12 5.85 4.40
N ALA A 41 1.12 5.59 3.57
CA ALA A 41 1.34 5.02 2.24
C ALA A 41 2.21 5.93 1.37
N ILE A 42 1.94 7.23 1.37
CA ILE A 42 2.71 8.22 0.60
C ILE A 42 4.13 8.36 1.18
N ALA A 43 4.25 8.49 2.50
CA ALA A 43 5.54 8.59 3.19
C ALA A 43 6.47 7.41 2.89
N LEU A 44 5.93 6.20 2.71
CA LEU A 44 6.71 5.01 2.36
C LEU A 44 7.32 5.08 0.94
N ILE A 45 6.76 5.87 0.02
CA ILE A 45 7.14 5.86 -1.40
C ILE A 45 7.64 7.20 -1.93
N VAL A 46 7.88 8.18 -1.05
CA VAL A 46 8.47 9.46 -1.47
C VAL A 46 9.87 9.23 -2.09
N PRO A 47 10.22 9.90 -3.20
CA PRO A 47 11.45 9.59 -3.94
C PRO A 47 12.73 9.82 -3.13
N SER A 48 12.70 10.76 -2.18
CA SER A 48 13.83 11.10 -1.31
C SER A 48 14.29 9.91 -0.46
N LEU A 49 13.41 8.96 -0.15
CA LEU A 49 13.70 7.75 0.60
C LEU A 49 14.16 6.58 -0.27
N ARG A 50 14.09 6.70 -1.60
CA ARG A 50 14.44 5.63 -2.58
C ARG A 50 13.78 4.30 -2.20
N PRO A 51 12.44 4.24 -2.23
CA PRO A 51 11.69 3.10 -1.72
C PRO A 51 12.10 1.80 -2.41
N SER A 52 12.25 0.72 -1.63
CA SER A 52 12.46 -0.61 -2.21
C SER A 52 11.13 -1.22 -2.61
N ALA A 53 11.20 -2.40 -3.24
CA ALA A 53 10.01 -3.16 -3.58
C ALA A 53 9.13 -3.48 -2.36
N ARG A 54 9.70 -3.56 -1.14
CA ARG A 54 8.93 -3.81 0.07
C ARG A 54 8.09 -2.60 0.46
N GLU A 55 8.66 -1.40 0.50
CA GLU A 55 7.93 -0.18 0.88
C GLU A 55 6.81 0.12 -0.13
N ILE A 56 7.06 -0.08 -1.43
CA ILE A 56 6.03 0.07 -2.47
C ILE A 56 4.87 -0.91 -2.26
N ARG A 57 5.15 -2.15 -1.87
CA ARG A 57 4.11 -3.16 -1.58
C ARG A 57 3.32 -2.85 -0.32
N LEU A 58 3.95 -2.27 0.70
CA LEU A 58 3.26 -1.80 1.91
C LEU A 58 2.35 -0.62 1.59
N ALA A 59 2.84 0.36 0.81
CA ALA A 59 2.04 1.48 0.36
C ALA A 59 0.84 1.01 -0.48
N ALA A 60 1.04 0.06 -1.40
CA ALA A 60 -0.03 -0.55 -2.17
C ALA A 60 -1.11 -1.21 -1.29
N ALA A 61 -0.69 -1.92 -0.22
CA ALA A 61 -1.62 -2.50 0.72
C ALA A 61 -2.43 -1.41 1.45
N LEU A 62 -1.75 -0.42 2.03
CA LEU A 62 -2.37 0.71 2.74
C LEU A 62 -3.34 1.49 1.84
N LEU A 63 -2.98 1.77 0.59
CA LEU A 63 -3.87 2.43 -0.37
C LEU A 63 -5.15 1.65 -0.67
N GLY A 64 -5.12 0.32 -0.52
CA GLY A 64 -6.29 -0.54 -0.67
C GLY A 64 -7.16 -0.63 0.59
N ALA A 65 -6.80 0.04 1.68
CA ALA A 65 -7.55 0.04 2.93
C ALA A 65 -8.87 0.83 2.78
N PRO A 66 -9.95 0.41 3.47
CA PRO A 66 -11.28 1.00 3.29
C PRO A 66 -11.40 2.44 3.78
N ASP A 67 -10.50 2.88 4.66
CA ASP A 67 -10.44 4.24 5.21
C ASP A 67 -9.65 5.21 4.32
N VAL A 68 -8.96 4.72 3.28
CA VAL A 68 -8.20 5.57 2.36
C VAL A 68 -9.12 6.23 1.34
N ARG A 69 -9.05 7.55 1.27
CA ARG A 69 -9.74 8.37 0.28
C ARG A 69 -8.84 8.61 -0.92
N ALA A 70 -9.27 8.16 -2.09
CA ALA A 70 -8.50 8.23 -3.33
C ALA A 70 -8.11 9.67 -3.73
N ASP A 71 -9.01 10.65 -3.55
CA ASP A 71 -8.70 12.06 -3.87
C ASP A 71 -7.55 12.60 -2.99
N ASP A 72 -7.56 12.28 -1.69
CA ASP A 72 -6.54 12.73 -0.74
C ASP A 72 -5.18 12.07 -1.05
N ALA A 73 -5.21 10.77 -1.37
CA ALA A 73 -4.03 10.03 -1.80
C ALA A 73 -3.44 10.59 -3.10
N ALA A 74 -4.27 10.93 -4.09
CA ALA A 74 -3.81 11.52 -5.34
C ALA A 74 -3.19 12.91 -5.13
N ALA A 75 -3.83 13.76 -4.31
CA ALA A 75 -3.32 15.09 -3.99
C ALA A 75 -1.95 15.02 -3.30
N LEU A 76 -1.80 14.16 -2.29
CA LEU A 76 -0.54 13.95 -1.59
C LEU A 76 0.54 13.36 -2.52
N ALA A 77 0.18 12.42 -3.39
CA ALA A 77 1.15 11.82 -4.32
C ALA A 77 1.75 12.85 -5.30
N VAL A 78 0.94 13.82 -5.73
CA VAL A 78 1.41 14.94 -6.56
C VAL A 78 2.30 15.88 -5.75
N GLN A 79 1.89 16.24 -4.53
CA GLN A 79 2.65 17.13 -3.65
C GLN A 79 4.03 16.56 -3.29
N GLU A 80 4.09 15.25 -3.04
CA GLU A 80 5.30 14.53 -2.63
C GLU A 80 6.09 13.93 -3.81
N ASN A 81 5.72 14.27 -5.05
CA ASN A 81 6.38 13.85 -6.28
C ASN A 81 6.54 12.32 -6.43
N CYS A 82 5.54 11.55 -6.00
CA CYS A 82 5.46 10.08 -6.15
C CYS A 82 4.21 9.62 -6.93
N ALA A 83 3.61 10.53 -7.70
CA ALA A 83 2.42 10.29 -8.51
C ALA A 83 2.58 9.13 -9.51
N ASP A 84 3.78 8.92 -10.06
CA ASP A 84 4.11 7.81 -10.96
C ASP A 84 3.98 6.45 -10.26
N VAL A 85 4.49 6.31 -9.04
CA VAL A 85 4.38 5.09 -8.24
C VAL A 85 2.92 4.81 -7.87
N VAL A 86 2.18 5.83 -7.43
CA VAL A 86 0.75 5.67 -7.10
C VAL A 86 -0.08 5.35 -8.34
N ARG A 87 0.21 5.97 -9.49
CA ARG A 87 -0.43 5.65 -10.76
C ARG A 87 -0.17 4.21 -11.17
N TYR A 88 1.06 3.72 -11.03
CA TYR A 88 1.39 2.32 -11.27
C TYR A 88 0.59 1.36 -10.37
N ILE A 89 0.52 1.66 -9.06
CA ILE A 89 -0.27 0.88 -8.11
C ILE A 89 -1.74 0.88 -8.54
N ALA A 90 -2.32 2.03 -8.90
CA ALA A 90 -3.70 2.15 -9.32
C ALA A 90 -4.00 1.41 -10.64
N LEU A 91 -3.07 1.43 -11.60
CA LEU A 91 -3.16 0.61 -12.82
C LEU A 91 -3.20 -0.89 -12.49
N CYS A 92 -2.39 -1.34 -11.53
CA CYS A 92 -2.42 -2.71 -11.05
C CYS A 92 -3.73 -3.02 -10.31
N GLY A 93 -4.19 -2.11 -9.45
CA GLY A 93 -5.45 -2.23 -8.72
C GLY A 93 -6.63 -2.40 -9.67
N ARG A 94 -6.76 -1.51 -10.67
CA ARG A 94 -7.81 -1.62 -11.71
C ARG A 94 -7.74 -2.92 -12.49
N ARG A 95 -6.54 -3.47 -12.73
CA ARG A 95 -6.37 -4.75 -13.44
C ARG A 95 -6.92 -5.93 -12.63
N PHE A 96 -6.71 -5.95 -11.31
CA PHE A 96 -7.08 -7.09 -10.46
C PHE A 96 -8.43 -6.93 -9.76
N GLU A 97 -8.89 -5.70 -9.57
CA GLU A 97 -10.16 -5.34 -8.95
C GLU A 97 -10.86 -4.25 -9.78
N PRO A 98 -11.32 -4.55 -11.01
CA PRO A 98 -11.91 -3.56 -11.90
C PRO A 98 -13.16 -2.88 -11.33
N GLU A 99 -13.90 -3.56 -10.46
CA GLU A 99 -15.11 -3.05 -9.81
C GLU A 99 -14.81 -2.15 -8.59
N ASN A 100 -13.54 -2.06 -8.15
CA ASN A 100 -13.14 -1.24 -7.01
C ASN A 100 -12.84 0.20 -7.48
N SER A 101 -13.87 1.05 -7.44
CA SER A 101 -13.84 2.42 -8.00
C SER A 101 -12.72 3.34 -7.50
N PRO A 102 -12.22 3.28 -6.24
CA PRO A 102 -11.05 4.03 -5.80
C PRO A 102 -9.83 3.97 -6.73
N TRP A 103 -9.57 2.83 -7.38
CA TRP A 103 -8.46 2.71 -8.32
C TRP A 103 -8.66 3.60 -9.55
N GLN A 104 -9.88 3.66 -10.07
CA GLN A 104 -10.20 4.54 -11.20
C GLN A 104 -10.15 6.01 -10.76
N THR A 105 -10.67 6.35 -9.56
CA THR A 105 -10.57 7.70 -9.00
C THR A 105 -9.12 8.17 -8.92
N LEU A 106 -8.19 7.32 -8.46
CA LEU A 106 -6.76 7.65 -8.46
C LEU A 106 -6.25 7.96 -9.88
N LEU A 107 -6.58 7.12 -10.85
CA LEU A 107 -6.13 7.30 -12.24
C LEU A 107 -6.66 8.57 -12.90
N ASP A 108 -7.89 8.98 -12.56
CA ASP A 108 -8.52 10.19 -13.07
C ASP A 108 -7.93 11.47 -12.45
N ARG A 109 -7.41 11.38 -11.21
CA ARG A 109 -6.84 12.51 -10.47
C ARG A 109 -5.34 12.67 -10.64
N LEU A 110 -4.63 11.58 -10.93
CA LEU A 110 -3.19 11.59 -11.10
C LEU A 110 -2.79 12.04 -12.52
N PRO A 111 -1.70 12.80 -12.65
CA PRO A 111 -1.18 13.18 -13.96
C PRO A 111 -0.81 11.94 -14.78
N ASP A 112 -0.93 12.04 -16.11
CA ASP A 112 -0.48 10.98 -17.02
C ASP A 112 1.04 11.06 -17.18
N THR A 113 1.75 10.43 -16.24
CA THR A 113 3.21 10.42 -16.18
C THR A 113 3.77 9.13 -16.76
N LYS A 114 4.99 9.21 -17.28
CA LYS A 114 5.75 8.03 -17.70
C LYS A 114 6.09 7.18 -16.48
N ILE A 115 5.71 5.90 -16.52
CA ILE A 115 6.02 4.92 -15.48
C ILE A 115 7.21 4.07 -15.94
N ASP A 116 8.23 3.97 -15.10
CA ASP A 116 9.35 3.05 -15.29
C ASP A 116 9.06 1.72 -14.56
N ALA A 117 8.30 0.85 -15.23
CA ALA A 117 7.80 -0.39 -14.63
C ALA A 117 8.91 -1.38 -14.25
N ASP A 118 10.09 -1.31 -14.88
CA ASP A 118 11.22 -2.22 -14.62
C ASP A 118 11.80 -2.02 -13.20
N ARG A 119 11.52 -0.86 -12.59
CA ARG A 119 11.95 -0.53 -11.23
C ARG A 119 10.88 -0.79 -10.17
N LEU A 120 9.69 -1.24 -10.57
CA LEU A 120 8.55 -1.40 -9.70
C LEU A 120 8.23 -2.89 -9.45
N PRO A 121 7.58 -3.23 -8.31
CA PRO A 121 7.22 -4.61 -8.05
C PRO A 121 6.30 -5.17 -9.13
N HIS A 122 6.56 -6.41 -9.58
CA HIS A 122 5.66 -7.09 -10.51
C HIS A 122 4.20 -7.07 -9.99
N PRO A 123 3.17 -6.84 -10.83
CA PRO A 123 1.80 -6.62 -10.37
C PRO A 123 1.24 -7.72 -9.44
N THR A 124 1.62 -8.98 -9.65
CA THR A 124 1.20 -10.10 -8.80
C THR A 124 1.72 -10.02 -7.36
N ARG A 125 2.66 -9.12 -7.06
CA ARG A 125 3.18 -8.88 -5.71
C ARG A 125 2.24 -8.05 -4.82
N PHE A 126 1.20 -7.47 -5.39
CA PHE A 126 0.16 -6.70 -4.69
C PHE A 126 -1.09 -7.51 -4.37
N VAL A 127 -1.19 -8.74 -4.88
CA VAL A 127 -2.36 -9.59 -4.73
C VAL A 127 -2.00 -10.91 -4.07
N GLU A 128 -2.94 -11.47 -3.36
CA GLU A 128 -2.94 -12.89 -3.00
C GLU A 128 -3.75 -13.67 -4.05
N MET A 129 -3.24 -14.84 -4.43
CA MET A 129 -3.92 -15.77 -5.33
C MET A 129 -4.16 -17.05 -4.56
N THR A 130 -5.40 -17.32 -4.17
CA THR A 130 -5.77 -18.53 -3.43
C THR A 130 -6.67 -19.42 -4.26
N GLY A 131 -6.49 -20.74 -4.15
CA GLY A 131 -7.35 -21.74 -4.79
C GLY A 131 -8.63 -22.06 -3.99
N ILE A 132 -8.77 -21.47 -2.79
CA ILE A 132 -9.78 -21.80 -1.79
C ILE A 132 -10.21 -20.49 -1.12
N ASP A 133 -11.49 -20.16 -1.24
CA ASP A 133 -12.19 -19.17 -0.39
C ASP A 133 -13.29 -19.91 0.39
N ARG A 134 -13.82 -19.32 1.47
CA ARG A 134 -14.82 -19.97 2.34
C ARG A 134 -16.02 -20.49 1.51
N GLY A 135 -16.05 -21.81 1.30
CA GLY A 135 -17.11 -22.50 0.56
C GLY A 135 -16.99 -22.48 -0.97
N ARG A 136 -15.87 -22.01 -1.55
CA ARG A 136 -15.64 -22.01 -3.00
C ARG A 136 -14.25 -22.55 -3.36
N VAL A 137 -14.20 -23.49 -4.30
CA VAL A 137 -12.96 -23.98 -4.92
C VAL A 137 -12.77 -23.28 -6.26
N GLY A 138 -11.62 -22.63 -6.47
CA GLY A 138 -11.32 -21.84 -7.66
C GLY A 138 -10.16 -20.86 -7.42
N VAL A 139 -9.59 -20.28 -8.49
CA VAL A 139 -8.52 -19.27 -8.35
C VAL A 139 -9.14 -17.90 -8.07
N PHE A 140 -9.03 -17.44 -6.83
CA PHE A 140 -9.42 -16.09 -6.42
C PHE A 140 -8.19 -15.22 -6.33
N THR A 141 -8.23 -14.07 -7.01
CA THR A 141 -7.21 -13.02 -6.87
C THR A 141 -7.80 -11.90 -6.04
N ARG A 142 -7.13 -11.52 -4.94
CA ARG A 142 -7.58 -10.44 -4.07
C ARG A 142 -6.42 -9.48 -3.81
N TRP A 143 -6.72 -8.17 -3.81
CA TRP A 143 -5.73 -7.19 -3.41
C TRP A 143 -5.36 -7.33 -1.93
N ILE A 144 -4.06 -7.35 -1.64
CA ILE A 144 -3.54 -7.41 -0.28
C ILE A 144 -3.91 -6.10 0.41
N ARG A 145 -4.50 -6.19 1.61
CA ARG A 145 -4.90 -5.04 2.44
C ARG A 145 -4.39 -5.22 3.86
N PRO A 146 -4.29 -4.15 4.67
CA PRO A 146 -3.98 -4.30 6.07
C PRO A 146 -5.11 -5.10 6.73
N ARG A 147 -4.74 -6.09 7.54
CA ARG A 147 -5.74 -6.83 8.32
C ARG A 147 -6.33 -5.89 9.36
N GLN A 148 -7.65 -5.82 9.43
CA GLN A 148 -8.29 -5.19 10.58
C GLN A 148 -7.82 -5.92 11.85
N PRO A 149 -7.50 -5.20 12.93
CA PRO A 149 -7.32 -5.83 14.23
C PRO A 149 -8.58 -6.64 14.51
N VAL A 150 -8.44 -7.94 14.77
CA VAL A 150 -9.54 -8.71 15.33
C VAL A 150 -9.85 -8.04 16.66
N ALA A 151 -11.04 -7.45 16.79
CA ALA A 151 -11.51 -6.94 18.08
C ALA A 151 -11.35 -8.08 19.11
N ALA A 152 -10.48 -7.86 20.08
CA ALA A 152 -10.28 -8.76 21.21
C ALA A 152 -11.48 -8.66 22.16
#